data_AF-A0A7Z7HRJ6-F1
#
_entry.id   AF-A0A7Z7HRJ6-F1
#
_cell.length_a   1.000
_cell.length_b   1.000
_cell.length_c   1.000
_cell.angle_alpha   90.00
_cell.angle_beta   90.00
_cell.angle_gamma   90.00
#
_symmetry.space_group_name_H-M   'P 1'
#
loop_
_entity.id
_entity.type
_entity.pdbx_description
1 polymer ?
#
loop_
_entity_poly.entity_id
_entity_poly.type
_entity_poly.pdbx_seq_one_letter_code
_entity_poly.pdbx_strand_id
1 'polypeptide(L)'
;MTTPAIMKPPAKTAAERQKAYRERRAKEAGEQRINTWVAAAAVRYLNELASRHGLTQKVMLERLILGADKAKATQEQPAAEKEKAKAEKPKVRIKAPANKPIKATQPTAVLSTPPVQASLWDD
;
A
#
# COMPACT_ATOMS: atom_id res chain seq x y z
N MET A 1 -57.49 -22.15 -25.26
CA MET A 1 -56.35 -21.50 -24.59
C MET A 1 -55.57 -22.58 -23.86
N THR A 2 -54.40 -22.97 -24.38
CA THR A 2 -53.58 -24.05 -23.80
C THR A 2 -52.65 -23.44 -22.77
N THR A 3 -52.81 -23.78 -21.50
CA THR A 3 -51.93 -23.35 -20.41
C THR A 3 -50.51 -23.88 -20.67
N PRO A 4 -49.45 -23.06 -20.63
CA PRO A 4 -48.10 -23.57 -20.80
C PRO A 4 -47.77 -24.51 -19.63
N ALA A 5 -47.36 -25.72 -19.96
CA ALA A 5 -46.88 -26.69 -18.99
C ALA A 5 -45.76 -26.07 -18.16
N ILE A 6 -45.99 -25.93 -16.85
CA ILE A 6 -44.99 -25.46 -15.89
C ILE A 6 -43.94 -26.58 -15.78
N MET A 7 -42.86 -26.48 -16.56
CA MET A 7 -41.74 -27.42 -16.49
C MET A 7 -41.08 -27.29 -15.13
N LYS A 8 -41.01 -28.40 -14.39
CA LYS A 8 -40.28 -28.48 -13.13
C LYS A 8 -38.80 -28.18 -13.40
N PRO A 9 -38.15 -27.28 -12.66
CA PRO A 9 -36.74 -26.99 -12.88
C PRO A 9 -35.94 -28.28 -12.72
N PRO A 10 -34.91 -28.50 -13.56
CA PRO A 10 -34.12 -29.72 -13.51
C PRO A 10 -33.50 -29.88 -12.12
N ALA A 11 -33.40 -31.13 -11.66
CA ALA A 11 -32.77 -31.44 -10.39
C ALA A 11 -31.32 -30.93 -10.40
N LYS A 12 -31.00 -29.98 -9.52
CA LYS A 12 -29.66 -29.39 -9.44
C LYS A 12 -28.64 -30.47 -9.14
N THR A 13 -27.55 -30.48 -9.90
CA THR A 13 -26.41 -31.36 -9.63
C THR A 13 -25.78 -31.00 -8.27
N ALA A 14 -25.02 -31.92 -7.67
CA ALA A 14 -24.30 -31.63 -6.42
C ALA A 14 -23.35 -30.41 -6.57
N ALA A 15 -22.70 -30.29 -7.73
CA ALA A 15 -21.83 -29.18 -8.06
C ALA A 15 -22.58 -27.84 -8.13
N GLU A 16 -23.75 -27.82 -8.79
CA GLU A 16 -24.60 -26.62 -8.88
C GLU A 16 -25.16 -26.19 -7.52
N ARG A 17 -25.57 -27.14 -6.68
CA ARG A 17 -25.98 -26.85 -5.30
C ARG A 17 -24.84 -26.24 -4.50
N GLN A 18 -23.65 -26.79 -4.63
CA GLN A 18 -22.47 -26.29 -3.93
C GLN A 18 -22.03 -24.91 -4.43
N LYS A 19 -22.20 -24.63 -5.73
CA LYS A 19 -21.97 -23.31 -6.32
C LYS A 19 -22.96 -22.29 -5.78
N ALA A 20 -24.26 -22.62 -5.82
CA ALA A 20 -25.32 -21.75 -5.30
C ALA A 20 -25.18 -21.46 -3.80
N TYR A 21 -24.76 -22.45 -3.00
CA TYR A 21 -24.47 -22.24 -1.58
C TYR A 21 -23.33 -21.24 -1.36
N ARG A 22 -22.24 -21.35 -2.14
CA ARG A 22 -21.09 -20.43 -2.08
C ARG A 22 -21.50 -19.01 -2.48
N GLU A 23 -22.26 -18.87 -3.56
CA GLU A 23 -22.76 -17.58 -4.05
C GLU A 23 -23.67 -16.89 -3.02
N ARG A 24 -24.54 -17.65 -2.35
CA ARG A 24 -25.40 -17.12 -1.27
C ARG A 24 -24.58 -16.66 -0.06
N ARG A 25 -23.64 -17.49 0.40
CA ARG A 25 -22.79 -17.14 1.56
C ARG A 25 -21.91 -15.92 1.31
N ALA A 26 -21.40 -15.77 0.08
CA ALA A 26 -20.61 -14.60 -0.30
C ALA A 26 -21.42 -13.29 -0.27
N LYS A 27 -22.74 -13.33 -0.55
CA LYS A 27 -23.61 -12.14 -0.56
C LYS A 27 -24.14 -11.76 0.83
N GLU A 28 -24.41 -12.74 1.69
CA GLU A 28 -25.12 -12.49 2.97
C GLU A 28 -24.18 -12.22 4.16
N ALA A 29 -22.94 -12.75 4.15
CA ALA A 29 -22.10 -12.78 5.35
C ALA A 29 -20.81 -11.94 5.27
N GLY A 30 -20.52 -11.30 4.13
CA GLY A 30 -19.27 -10.54 3.92
C GLY A 30 -17.99 -11.38 3.92
N GLU A 31 -18.05 -12.66 4.27
CA GLU A 31 -16.91 -13.58 4.25
C GLU A 31 -16.68 -14.14 2.85
N GLN A 32 -15.45 -13.98 2.35
CA GLN A 32 -15.01 -14.55 1.07
C GLN A 32 -14.00 -15.67 1.28
N ARG A 33 -14.10 -16.72 0.47
CA ARG A 33 -13.21 -17.88 0.56
C ARG A 33 -11.92 -17.62 -0.21
N ILE A 34 -10.79 -17.81 0.45
CA ILE A 34 -9.47 -17.84 -0.17
C ILE A 34 -9.22 -19.28 -0.68
N ASN A 35 -9.34 -19.48 -2.00
CA ASN A 35 -9.05 -20.77 -2.63
C ASN A 35 -7.61 -20.78 -3.13
N THR A 36 -6.67 -21.13 -2.26
CA THR A 36 -5.26 -21.24 -2.67
C THR A 36 -4.58 -22.42 -1.97
N TRP A 37 -3.59 -22.98 -2.66
CA TRP A 37 -2.67 -23.94 -2.08
C TRP A 37 -1.50 -23.17 -1.47
N VAL A 38 -1.07 -23.58 -0.29
CA VAL A 38 0.07 -22.99 0.42
C VAL A 38 1.06 -24.06 0.80
N ALA A 39 2.31 -23.66 1.05
CA ALA A 39 3.32 -24.58 1.54
C ALA A 39 2.91 -25.18 2.90
N ALA A 40 3.24 -26.46 3.14
CA ALA A 40 2.95 -27.13 4.41
C ALA A 40 3.57 -26.40 5.61
N ALA A 41 4.77 -25.83 5.45
CA ALA A 41 5.43 -25.04 6.47
C ALA A 41 4.61 -23.79 6.86
N ALA A 42 3.98 -23.11 5.89
CA ALA A 42 3.16 -21.94 6.15
C ALA A 42 1.94 -22.28 7.01
N VAL A 43 1.30 -23.44 6.77
CA VAL A 43 0.19 -23.92 7.61
C VAL A 43 0.66 -24.19 9.04
N ARG A 44 1.81 -24.85 9.22
CA ARG A 44 2.39 -25.09 10.54
C ARG A 44 2.65 -23.78 11.30
N TYR A 45 3.32 -22.82 10.67
CA TYR A 45 3.62 -21.54 11.33
C TYR A 45 2.37 -20.72 11.62
N LEU A 46 1.36 -20.75 10.74
CA LEU A 46 0.07 -20.11 11.00
C LEU A 46 -0.61 -20.71 12.24
N ASN A 47 -0.55 -22.04 12.40
CA ASN A 47 -1.09 -22.73 13.57
C ASN A 47 -0.37 -22.32 14.85
N GLU A 48 0.97 -22.37 14.86
CA GLU A 48 1.76 -21.96 16.01
C GLU A 48 1.50 -20.50 16.40
N LEU A 49 1.40 -19.60 15.42
CA LEU A 49 1.14 -18.19 15.65
C LEU A 49 -0.28 -17.97 16.21
N ALA A 50 -1.28 -18.63 15.64
CA ALA A 50 -2.64 -18.60 16.14
C ALA A 50 -2.72 -19.07 17.61
N SER A 51 -2.05 -20.19 17.94
CA SER A 51 -1.97 -20.71 19.31
C SER A 51 -1.31 -19.75 20.29
N ARG A 52 -0.16 -19.16 19.93
CA ARG A 52 0.56 -18.20 20.79
C ARG A 52 -0.27 -16.96 21.13
N HIS A 53 -1.16 -16.56 20.22
CA HIS A 53 -2.01 -15.38 20.41
C HIS A 53 -3.44 -15.73 20.88
N GLY A 54 -3.77 -17.00 21.11
CA GLY A 54 -5.11 -17.43 21.51
C GLY A 54 -6.19 -17.14 20.46
N LEU A 55 -5.83 -17.09 19.18
CA LEU A 55 -6.74 -16.78 18.08
C LEU A 55 -7.00 -18.02 17.21
N THR A 56 -8.06 -17.97 16.41
CA THR A 56 -8.25 -18.95 15.35
C THR A 56 -7.34 -18.65 14.16
N GLN A 57 -7.02 -19.66 13.36
CA GLN A 57 -6.22 -19.48 12.13
C GLN A 57 -6.82 -18.44 11.19
N LYS A 58 -8.16 -18.41 11.05
CA LYS A 58 -8.88 -17.40 10.25
C LYS A 58 -8.56 -15.99 10.72
N VAL A 59 -8.77 -15.72 12.01
CA VAL A 59 -8.56 -14.38 12.59
C VAL A 59 -7.08 -13.99 12.52
N MET A 60 -6.18 -14.93 12.76
CA MET A 60 -4.74 -14.69 12.61
C MET A 60 -4.37 -14.34 11.16
N LEU A 61 -4.89 -15.08 10.19
CA LEU A 61 -4.65 -14.82 8.77
C LEU A 61 -5.20 -13.46 8.34
N GLU A 62 -6.42 -13.11 8.73
CA GLU A 62 -7.03 -11.79 8.49
C GLU A 62 -6.17 -10.66 9.08
N ARG A 63 -5.70 -10.83 10.32
CA ARG A 63 -4.84 -9.86 11.00
C ARG A 63 -3.51 -9.65 10.27
N LEU A 64 -2.87 -10.73 9.81
CA LEU A 64 -1.61 -10.64 9.06
C LEU A 64 -1.80 -9.93 7.72
N ILE A 65 -2.84 -10.27 6.95
CA ILE A 65 -3.12 -9.67 5.65
C ILE A 65 -3.40 -8.17 5.80
N LEU A 66 -4.31 -7.79 6.70
CA LEU A 66 -4.66 -6.38 6.94
C LEU A 66 -3.48 -5.59 7.52
N GLY A 67 -2.67 -6.22 8.38
CA GLY A 67 -1.47 -5.61 8.94
C GLY A 67 -0.42 -5.32 7.87
N ALA A 68 -0.20 -6.27 6.95
CA ALA A 68 0.74 -6.11 5.86
C ALA A 68 0.31 -5.00 4.87
N ASP A 69 -0.99 -4.91 4.56
CA ASP A 69 -1.53 -3.87 3.68
C ASP A 69 -1.37 -2.47 4.30
N LYS A 70 -1.72 -2.32 5.58
CA LYS A 70 -1.52 -1.06 6.32
C LYS A 70 -0.06 -0.64 6.35
N ALA A 71 0.86 -1.57 6.58
CA ALA A 71 2.28 -1.29 6.58
C ALA A 71 2.76 -0.78 5.20
N LYS A 72 2.22 -1.31 4.10
CA LYS A 72 2.53 -0.82 2.74
C LYS A 72 1.96 0.58 2.50
N ALA A 73 0.72 0.84 2.91
CA ALA A 73 0.11 2.17 2.79
C ALA A 73 0.90 3.26 3.54
N THR A 74 1.56 2.91 4.65
CA THR A 74 2.48 3.83 5.36
C THR A 74 3.77 4.09 4.58
N GLN A 75 4.26 3.12 3.80
CA GLN A 75 5.49 3.25 3.01
C GLN A 75 5.25 3.91 1.65
N GLU A 76 4.05 3.80 1.09
CA GLU A 76 3.68 4.27 -0.24
C GLU A 76 3.05 5.67 -0.27
N GLN A 77 2.94 6.40 0.85
CA GLN A 77 2.58 7.82 0.81
C GLN A 77 3.66 8.61 0.04
N PRO A 78 3.40 9.04 -1.21
CA PRO A 78 4.40 9.68 -2.02
C PRO A 78 4.18 11.19 -2.01
N ALA A 79 5.23 11.91 -2.42
CA ALA A 79 5.32 13.33 -2.66
C ALA A 79 4.35 13.91 -3.73
N ALA A 80 3.12 13.42 -3.85
CA ALA A 80 2.18 13.73 -4.94
C ALA A 80 1.39 15.05 -4.76
N GLU A 81 1.67 15.85 -3.73
CA GLU A 81 1.10 17.20 -3.59
C GLU A 81 2.11 18.33 -3.85
N LYS A 82 3.41 18.01 -4.05
CA LYS A 82 4.45 19.03 -4.29
C LYS A 82 4.73 19.32 -5.76
N GLU A 83 4.21 18.52 -6.70
CA GLU A 83 4.48 18.73 -8.13
C GLU A 83 3.46 19.64 -8.82
N LYS A 84 2.20 19.71 -8.33
CA LYS A 84 1.20 20.62 -8.89
C LYS A 84 1.43 22.09 -8.54
N ALA A 85 2.17 22.38 -7.47
CA ALA A 85 2.53 23.75 -7.08
C ALA A 85 3.71 24.35 -7.88
N LYS A 86 4.36 23.57 -8.76
CA LYS A 86 5.51 24.06 -9.56
C LYS A 86 5.12 24.51 -10.97
N ALA A 87 3.94 24.13 -11.46
CA ALA A 87 3.51 24.40 -12.84
C ALA A 87 2.79 25.76 -13.04
N GLU A 88 2.38 26.43 -11.97
CA GLU A 88 1.64 27.70 -12.09
C GLU A 88 2.33 28.83 -11.31
N LYS A 89 3.53 29.21 -11.76
CA LYS A 89 4.03 30.57 -11.49
C LYS A 89 3.56 31.45 -12.64
N PRO A 90 2.63 32.40 -12.43
CA PRO A 90 2.29 33.35 -13.47
C PRO A 90 3.56 34.06 -13.91
N LYS A 91 3.83 34.04 -15.22
CA LYS A 91 4.94 34.74 -15.85
C LYS A 91 4.68 36.24 -15.75
N VAL A 92 4.92 36.84 -14.59
CA VAL A 92 4.96 38.30 -14.47
C VAL A 92 6.18 38.76 -15.26
N ARG A 93 5.93 39.27 -16.47
CA ARG A 93 6.96 39.90 -17.31
C ARG A 93 7.30 41.25 -16.69
N ILE A 94 8.10 41.24 -15.64
CA ILE A 94 8.72 42.46 -15.13
C ILE A 94 9.76 42.85 -16.18
N LYS A 95 9.54 43.97 -16.88
CA LYS A 95 10.58 44.59 -17.72
C LYS A 95 11.75 44.93 -16.80
N ALA A 96 12.89 44.27 -17.01
CA ALA A 96 14.12 44.60 -16.29
C ALA A 96 14.51 46.05 -16.60
N PRO A 97 14.65 46.95 -15.60
CA PRO A 97 15.32 48.21 -15.83
C PRO A 97 16.83 47.94 -15.96
N ALA A 98 17.43 48.48 -17.02
CA ALA A 98 18.84 48.36 -17.34
C ALA A 98 19.71 48.81 -16.15
N ASN A 99 20.39 47.87 -15.50
CA ASN A 99 21.38 48.20 -14.48
C ASN A 99 22.78 48.21 -15.11
N LYS A 100 23.46 49.35 -14.99
CA LYS A 100 24.81 49.61 -15.52
C LYS A 100 25.85 48.73 -14.83
N PRO A 101 26.97 48.37 -15.48
CA PRO A 101 27.96 47.49 -14.88
C PRO A 101 28.60 48.14 -13.65
N ILE A 102 28.42 47.52 -12.49
CA ILE A 102 29.14 47.87 -11.27
C ILE A 102 30.57 47.34 -11.45
N LYS A 103 31.55 48.24 -11.49
CA LYS A 103 32.96 47.91 -11.67
C LYS A 103 33.44 46.98 -10.55
N ALA A 104 34.19 45.96 -10.93
CA ALA A 104 34.81 45.01 -10.02
C ALA A 104 35.83 45.71 -9.11
N THR A 105 35.62 45.60 -7.80
CA THR A 105 36.65 45.89 -6.80
C THR A 105 36.80 44.62 -5.95
N GLN A 106 37.83 43.84 -6.29
CA GLN A 106 38.47 42.86 -5.40
C GLN A 106 39.37 43.64 -4.39
N PRO A 107 40.07 43.01 -3.44
CA PRO A 107 39.84 41.78 -2.66
C PRO A 107 40.10 42.03 -1.15
N THR A 108 39.71 41.14 -0.24
CA THR A 108 40.56 40.85 0.94
C THR A 108 40.32 39.43 1.44
N ALA A 109 41.35 38.60 1.32
CA ALA A 109 41.41 37.27 1.88
C ALA A 109 41.64 37.33 3.39
N VAL A 110 41.00 36.46 4.17
CA VAL A 110 41.54 36.01 5.46
C VAL A 110 41.05 34.60 5.83
N LEU A 111 42.07 33.75 6.00
CA LEU A 111 42.21 32.63 6.94
C LEU A 111 41.39 31.34 6.77
N SER A 112 42.05 30.42 6.04
CA SER A 112 42.35 29.03 6.45
C SER A 112 42.17 28.70 7.93
N THR A 113 41.44 27.61 8.23
CA THR A 113 41.73 26.70 9.34
C THR A 113 41.30 25.27 8.94
N PRO A 114 42.17 24.24 9.08
CA PRO A 114 41.88 22.86 8.66
C PRO A 114 41.01 22.06 9.65
N PRO A 115 40.44 20.91 9.23
CA PRO A 115 39.57 20.09 10.06
C PRO A 115 40.36 19.28 11.11
N VAL A 116 39.92 19.32 12.37
CA VAL A 116 40.36 18.38 13.41
C VAL A 116 39.63 17.05 13.22
N GLN A 117 40.35 16.04 12.78
CA GLN A 117 39.97 14.63 12.95
C GLN A 117 40.39 14.19 14.34
N ALA A 118 39.46 13.58 15.10
CA ALA A 118 39.80 12.75 16.24
C ALA A 118 38.75 11.65 16.39
N SER A 119 39.07 10.51 15.80
CA SER A 119 38.61 9.17 16.16
C SER A 119 39.15 8.80 17.54
N LEU A 120 38.28 8.54 18.50
CA LEU A 120 38.60 7.92 19.77
C LEU A 120 37.28 7.50 20.41
N TRP A 121 37.00 6.20 20.52
CA TRP A 121 36.13 5.50 21.50
C TRP A 121 35.89 4.07 20.97
N ASP A 122 36.87 3.19 21.18
CA ASP A 122 36.69 1.74 21.30
C ASP A 122 37.15 1.41 22.73
N ASP A 123 36.21 1.01 23.58
CA ASP A 123 36.42 0.27 24.83
C ASP A 123 35.24 -0.71 25.00
#